data_AF-A0A7C4QP03-F1
#
_entry.id   AF-A0A7C4QP03-F1
#
_cell.length_a   1.000
_cell.length_b   1.000
_cell.length_c   1.000
_cell.angle_alpha   90.00
_cell.angle_beta   90.00
_cell.angle_gamma   90.00
#
_symmetry.space_group_name_H-M   'P 1'
#
loop_
_entity.id
_entity.type
_entity.pdbx_description
1 polymer ?
#
loop_
_entity_poly.entity_id
_entity_poly.type
_entity_poly.pdbx_seq_one_letter_code
_entity_poly.pdbx_strand_id
1 'polypeptide(L)'
;MNKNGSPGSSAPRAGGQWTSNPFLWGLVGFCAAMIFCEFTWVRPLRAQLDAREKSLQEWERINRQEREAIATIKTISTEELKKWVATMDEQNKRFAELQSKLHQQEIELTGPATSYILIASVVILAVIGLVVFWLRDANASAATTLENVASLAPDEMMRALLVASIANREPINVLVSEKPAAPALPAPPNRPALPNGDSAGEVVLYFAEKGHGFIRPDGEPDMVWFHVSDVLSADRAALCQGIRVVFRRGTKAVSVRCSG
;
A
#
# COMPACT_ATOMS: atom_id res chain seq x y z
N MET A 1 -58.77 -125.06 18.48
CA MET A 1 -58.90 -123.78 17.73
C MET A 1 -59.63 -122.79 18.63
N ASN A 2 -59.31 -121.51 18.83
CA ASN A 2 -58.44 -120.57 18.14
C ASN A 2 -58.11 -119.39 19.10
N LYS A 3 -56.81 -119.10 19.24
CA LYS A 3 -56.07 -117.81 19.32
C LYS A 3 -56.71 -116.49 19.84
N ASN A 4 -55.93 -115.88 20.74
CA ASN A 4 -55.50 -114.47 20.84
C ASN A 4 -56.44 -113.40 21.43
N GLY A 5 -56.06 -112.87 22.59
CA GLY A 5 -56.48 -111.57 23.13
C GLY A 5 -55.31 -110.89 23.87
N SER A 6 -54.97 -109.67 23.43
CA SER A 6 -53.76 -108.85 23.71
C SER A 6 -53.74 -108.12 25.07
N PRO A 7 -52.60 -107.50 25.47
CA PRO A 7 -52.37 -106.93 26.79
C PRO A 7 -52.88 -105.49 26.92
N GLY A 8 -53.55 -105.17 28.03
CA GLY A 8 -53.93 -103.81 28.39
C GLY A 8 -52.82 -103.11 29.17
N SER A 9 -52.12 -102.16 28.54
CA SER A 9 -51.22 -101.23 29.22
C SER A 9 -52.03 -100.10 29.86
N SER A 10 -51.90 -99.94 31.18
CA SER A 10 -52.42 -98.80 31.93
C SER A 10 -51.33 -97.73 32.05
N ALA A 11 -51.43 -96.68 31.23
CA ALA A 11 -50.66 -95.46 31.42
C ALA A 11 -51.36 -94.56 32.46
N PRO A 12 -50.67 -94.11 33.53
CA PRO A 12 -51.23 -93.09 34.41
C PRO A 12 -51.17 -91.72 33.71
N ARG A 13 -52.35 -91.12 33.56
CA ARG A 13 -52.57 -89.79 32.99
C ARG A 13 -52.16 -88.75 34.04
N ALA A 14 -50.89 -88.35 34.04
CA ALA A 14 -50.40 -87.21 34.82
C ALA A 14 -50.92 -85.90 34.19
N GLY A 15 -52.19 -85.58 34.45
CA GLY A 15 -52.81 -84.30 34.10
C GLY A 15 -52.41 -83.23 35.11
N GLY A 16 -51.62 -82.26 34.66
CA GLY A 16 -51.13 -81.15 35.47
C GLY A 16 -52.25 -80.26 36.03
N GLN A 17 -52.30 -80.15 37.36
CA GLN A 17 -53.17 -79.23 38.10
C GLN A 17 -52.53 -77.84 38.32
N TRP A 18 -51.49 -77.48 37.56
CA TRP A 18 -50.73 -76.24 37.79
C TRP A 18 -51.34 -74.98 37.12
N THR A 19 -52.46 -75.10 36.41
CA THR A 19 -52.99 -74.02 35.55
C THR A 19 -54.07 -73.14 36.19
N SER A 20 -54.52 -73.42 37.42
CA SER A 20 -55.74 -72.83 38.00
C SER A 20 -55.50 -71.88 39.18
N ASN A 21 -54.30 -71.32 39.35
CA ASN A 21 -54.02 -70.36 40.42
C ASN A 21 -54.02 -68.91 39.88
N PRO A 22 -55.08 -68.10 40.12
CA PRO A 22 -55.25 -66.78 39.51
C PRO A 22 -54.19 -65.75 39.96
N PHE A 23 -53.60 -65.94 41.15
CA PHE A 23 -52.54 -65.08 41.67
C PHE A 23 -51.23 -65.19 40.85
N LEU A 24 -50.90 -66.40 40.37
CA LEU A 24 -49.73 -66.64 39.54
C LEU A 24 -49.85 -65.93 38.18
N TRP A 25 -51.04 -65.94 37.57
CA TRP A 25 -51.30 -65.23 36.32
C TRP A 25 -51.18 -63.71 36.46
N GLY A 26 -51.63 -63.13 37.58
CA GLY A 26 -51.46 -61.70 37.86
C GLY A 26 -49.99 -61.29 37.98
N LEU A 27 -49.17 -62.11 38.65
CA LEU A 27 -47.74 -61.84 38.85
C LEU A 27 -46.95 -61.97 37.54
N VAL A 28 -47.28 -62.98 36.73
CA VAL A 28 -46.71 -63.14 35.37
C VAL A 28 -47.08 -61.96 34.47
N GLY A 29 -48.33 -61.48 34.52
CA GLY A 29 -48.77 -60.30 33.78
C GLY A 29 -48.02 -59.02 34.19
N PHE A 30 -47.80 -58.82 35.50
CA PHE A 30 -47.03 -57.70 36.02
C PHE A 30 -45.54 -57.76 35.60
N CYS A 31 -44.92 -58.93 35.69
CA CYS A 31 -43.54 -59.12 35.20
C CYS A 31 -43.43 -58.88 33.70
N ALA A 32 -44.39 -59.36 32.89
CA ALA A 32 -44.43 -59.11 31.46
C ALA A 32 -44.58 -57.62 31.13
N ALA A 33 -45.45 -56.90 31.87
CA ALA A 33 -45.63 -55.46 31.71
C ALA A 33 -44.37 -54.66 32.09
N MET A 34 -43.68 -55.04 33.17
CA MET A 34 -42.40 -54.45 33.58
C MET A 34 -41.31 -54.66 32.53
N ILE A 35 -41.19 -55.88 31.99
CA ILE A 35 -40.23 -56.20 30.92
C ILE A 35 -40.58 -55.39 29.66
N PHE A 36 -41.85 -55.30 29.30
CA PHE A 36 -42.31 -54.50 28.15
C PHE A 36 -42.00 -53.01 28.34
N CYS A 37 -42.22 -52.46 29.54
CA CYS A 37 -41.89 -51.08 29.87
C CYS A 37 -40.38 -50.81 29.81
N GLU A 38 -39.55 -51.70 30.36
CA GLU A 38 -38.08 -51.64 30.23
C GLU A 38 -37.62 -51.68 28.77
N PHE A 39 -38.23 -52.54 27.96
CA PHE A 39 -37.84 -52.68 26.55
C PHE A 39 -38.31 -51.50 25.69
N THR A 40 -39.52 -51.01 25.91
CA THR A 40 -40.12 -49.93 25.11
C THR A 40 -39.61 -48.55 25.49
N TRP A 41 -39.30 -48.31 26.77
CA TRP A 41 -38.95 -46.98 27.25
C TRP A 41 -37.50 -46.88 27.70
N VAL A 42 -37.03 -47.82 28.52
CA VAL A 42 -35.73 -47.68 29.18
C VAL A 42 -34.56 -47.97 28.21
N ARG A 43 -34.66 -49.04 27.41
CA ARG A 43 -33.62 -49.36 26.42
C ARG A 43 -33.37 -48.26 25.38
N PRO A 44 -34.39 -47.66 24.73
CA PRO A 44 -34.12 -46.59 23.78
C PRO A 44 -33.56 -45.33 24.46
N LEU A 45 -33.96 -45.00 25.68
CA LEU A 45 -33.37 -43.90 26.46
C LEU A 45 -31.89 -44.14 26.77
N ARG A 46 -31.53 -45.36 27.19
CA ARG A 46 -30.11 -45.74 27.40
C ARG A 46 -29.31 -45.67 26.09
N ALA A 47 -29.87 -46.16 24.98
CA ALA A 47 -29.21 -46.08 23.68
C ALA A 47 -29.01 -44.63 23.19
N GLN A 48 -29.96 -43.73 23.47
CA GLN A 48 -29.80 -42.31 23.15
C GLN A 48 -28.74 -41.61 24.01
N LEU A 49 -28.64 -41.98 25.29
CA LEU A 49 -27.58 -41.47 26.18
C LEU A 49 -26.20 -41.93 25.70
N ASP A 50 -26.05 -43.22 25.38
CA ASP A 50 -24.80 -43.77 24.84
C ASP A 50 -24.41 -43.10 23.52
N ALA A 51 -25.38 -42.83 22.64
CA ALA A 51 -25.13 -42.13 21.38
C ALA A 51 -24.65 -40.68 21.61
N ARG A 52 -25.25 -39.97 22.57
CA ARG A 52 -24.82 -38.61 22.93
C ARG A 52 -23.46 -38.59 23.60
N GLU A 53 -23.18 -39.55 24.48
CA GLU A 53 -21.88 -39.66 25.14
C GLU A 53 -20.76 -39.94 24.11
N LYS A 54 -21.01 -40.83 23.14
CA LYS A 54 -20.08 -41.04 22.02
C LYS A 54 -19.88 -39.78 21.17
N SER A 55 -20.96 -39.06 20.86
CA SER A 55 -20.84 -37.80 20.10
C SER A 55 -20.04 -36.74 20.85
N LEU A 56 -20.15 -36.68 22.18
CA LEU A 56 -19.36 -35.76 23.01
C LEU A 56 -17.88 -36.16 23.03
N GLN A 57 -17.58 -37.46 23.14
CA GLN A 57 -16.21 -37.97 23.08
C GLN A 57 -15.56 -37.69 21.72
N GLU A 58 -16.31 -37.88 20.62
CA GLU A 58 -15.85 -37.52 19.27
C GLU A 58 -15.60 -36.01 19.16
N TRP A 59 -16.50 -35.20 19.70
CA TRP A 59 -16.37 -33.74 19.67
C TRP A 59 -15.17 -33.24 20.49
N GLU A 60 -14.92 -33.83 21.67
CA GLU A 60 -13.74 -33.51 22.48
C GLU A 60 -12.45 -33.89 21.74
N ARG A 61 -12.44 -35.04 21.05
CA ARG A 61 -11.31 -35.47 20.22
C ARG A 61 -11.06 -34.47 19.08
N ILE A 62 -12.09 -34.06 18.37
CA ILE A 62 -11.98 -33.07 17.28
C ILE A 62 -11.43 -31.75 17.82
N ASN A 63 -11.99 -31.25 18.93
CA ASN A 63 -11.56 -29.98 19.54
C ASN A 63 -10.10 -30.04 20.02
N ARG A 64 -9.65 -31.20 20.54
CA ARG A 64 -8.24 -31.42 20.88
C ARG A 64 -7.34 -31.35 19.65
N GLN A 65 -7.74 -31.99 18.56
CA GLN A 65 -7.01 -31.93 17.28
C GLN A 65 -6.97 -30.52 16.69
N GLU A 66 -8.06 -29.76 16.79
CA GLU A 66 -8.10 -28.35 16.37
C GLU A 66 -7.13 -27.49 17.20
N ARG A 67 -7.06 -27.70 18.52
CA ARG A 67 -6.10 -26.99 19.38
C ARG A 67 -4.65 -27.30 19.02
N GLU A 68 -4.35 -28.56 18.71
CA GLU A 68 -3.03 -28.98 18.25
C GLU A 68 -2.70 -28.35 16.88
N ALA A 69 -3.64 -28.34 15.94
CA ALA A 69 -3.47 -27.71 14.64
C ALA A 69 -3.27 -26.18 14.72
N ILE A 70 -4.03 -25.50 15.59
CA ILE A 70 -3.85 -24.05 15.81
C ILE A 70 -2.48 -23.76 16.43
N ALA A 71 -2.02 -24.62 17.35
CA ALA A 71 -0.69 -24.48 17.95
C ALA A 71 0.42 -24.64 16.91
N THR A 72 0.34 -25.64 16.02
CA THR A 72 1.35 -25.87 14.96
C THR A 72 1.35 -24.76 13.92
N ILE A 73 0.17 -24.28 13.48
CA ILE A 73 0.07 -23.14 12.56
C ILE A 73 0.74 -21.90 13.15
N LYS A 74 0.50 -21.63 14.44
CA LYS A 74 1.10 -20.48 15.12
C LYS A 74 2.62 -20.60 15.20
N THR A 75 3.15 -21.78 15.54
CA THR A 75 4.61 -21.97 15.62
C THR A 75 5.26 -21.87 14.25
N ILE A 76 4.71 -22.53 13.23
CA ILE A 76 5.21 -22.46 11.84
C ILE A 76 5.22 -21.01 11.36
N SER A 77 4.13 -20.26 11.58
CA SER A 77 4.05 -18.85 11.22
C SER A 77 5.13 -18.00 11.90
N THR A 78 5.45 -18.26 13.18
CA THR A 78 6.53 -17.53 13.86
C THR A 78 7.91 -17.89 13.35
N GLU A 79 8.16 -19.15 12.97
CA GLU A 79 9.44 -19.57 12.40
C GLU A 79 9.64 -19.03 10.99
N GLU A 80 8.60 -19.07 10.15
CA GLU A 80 8.62 -18.47 8.82
C GLU A 80 8.83 -16.96 8.89
N LEU A 81 8.17 -16.27 9.83
CA LEU A 81 8.38 -14.84 10.05
C LEU A 81 9.82 -14.54 10.50
N LYS A 82 10.36 -15.30 11.45
CA LYS A 82 11.76 -15.17 11.88
C LYS A 82 12.73 -15.40 10.73
N LYS A 83 12.47 -16.42 9.91
CA LYS A 83 13.26 -16.72 8.71
C LYS A 83 13.19 -15.57 7.71
N TRP A 84 12.00 -15.02 7.47
CA TRP A 84 11.82 -13.87 6.58
C TRP A 84 12.57 -12.64 7.10
N VAL A 85 12.46 -12.33 8.39
CA VAL A 85 13.20 -11.23 9.02
C VAL A 85 14.72 -11.43 8.88
N ALA A 86 15.23 -12.64 9.12
CA ALA A 86 16.64 -12.95 8.94
C ALA A 86 17.10 -12.80 7.48
N THR A 87 16.27 -13.25 6.52
CA THR A 87 16.58 -13.03 5.10
C THR A 87 16.58 -11.56 4.71
N MET A 88 15.69 -10.76 5.29
CA MET A 88 15.59 -9.33 4.98
C MET A 88 16.75 -8.53 5.58
N ASP A 89 17.19 -8.89 6.79
CA ASP A 89 18.38 -8.32 7.43
C ASP A 89 19.64 -8.59 6.59
N GLU A 90 19.79 -9.82 6.09
CA GLU A 90 20.86 -10.19 5.17
C GLU A 90 20.81 -9.40 3.85
N GLN A 91 19.61 -9.19 3.27
CA GLN A 91 19.48 -8.34 2.08
C GLN A 91 19.88 -6.90 2.37
N ASN A 92 19.41 -6.32 3.47
CA ASN A 92 19.77 -4.95 3.86
C ASN A 92 21.27 -4.78 4.05
N LYS A 93 21.94 -5.77 4.65
CA LYS A 93 23.40 -5.77 4.80
C LYS A 93 24.11 -5.79 3.44
N ARG A 94 23.66 -6.63 2.51
CA ARG A 94 24.21 -6.66 1.13
C ARG A 94 23.99 -5.35 0.40
N PHE A 95 22.83 -4.71 0.58
CA PHE A 95 22.59 -3.39 0.01
C PHE A 95 23.55 -2.33 0.58
N ALA A 96 23.79 -2.34 1.89
CA ALA A 96 24.77 -1.44 2.50
C ALA A 96 26.20 -1.68 1.96
N GLU A 97 26.60 -2.94 1.77
CA GLU A 97 27.88 -3.30 1.14
C GLU A 97 27.97 -2.86 -0.33
N LEU A 98 26.86 -2.91 -1.07
CA LEU A 98 26.83 -2.41 -2.45
C LEU A 98 26.92 -0.89 -2.52
N GLN A 99 26.22 -0.18 -1.62
CA GLN A 99 26.32 1.27 -1.53
C GLN A 99 27.73 1.73 -1.18
N SER A 100 28.41 1.05 -0.24
CA SER A 100 29.78 1.39 0.11
C SER A 100 30.75 1.16 -1.06
N LYS A 101 30.60 0.05 -1.81
CA LYS A 101 31.39 -0.22 -3.01
C LYS A 101 31.14 0.80 -4.12
N LEU A 102 29.88 1.16 -4.39
CA LEU A 102 29.55 2.18 -5.38
C LEU A 102 30.11 3.54 -4.99
N HIS A 103 29.99 3.92 -3.72
CA HIS A 103 30.55 5.17 -3.22
C HIS A 103 32.08 5.22 -3.37
N GLN A 104 32.76 4.10 -3.09
CA GLN A 104 34.20 3.99 -3.29
C GLN A 104 34.59 4.09 -4.77
N GLN A 105 33.83 3.45 -5.66
CA GLN A 105 34.02 3.59 -7.11
C GLN A 105 33.77 5.03 -7.59
N GLU A 106 32.74 5.70 -7.08
CA GLU A 106 32.46 7.10 -7.40
C GLU A 106 33.62 8.01 -7.00
N ILE A 107 34.24 7.79 -5.84
CA ILE A 107 35.44 8.55 -5.40
C ILE A 107 36.64 8.27 -6.33
N GLU A 108 36.86 7.02 -6.71
CA GLU A 108 37.96 6.65 -7.64
C GLU A 108 37.78 7.28 -9.03
N LEU A 109 36.54 7.33 -9.53
CA LEU A 109 36.22 7.94 -10.83
C LEU A 109 36.20 9.48 -10.78
N THR A 110 35.83 10.08 -9.66
CA THR A 110 35.79 11.55 -9.50
C THR A 110 37.17 12.16 -9.26
N GLY A 111 38.14 11.41 -8.73
CA GLY A 111 39.51 11.89 -8.47
C GLY A 111 40.23 12.48 -9.69
N PRO A 112 40.31 11.78 -10.84
CA PRO A 112 40.95 12.31 -12.05
C PRO A 112 40.15 13.47 -12.66
N ALA A 113 38.83 13.35 -12.78
CA ALA A 113 37.99 14.35 -13.44
C ALA A 113 37.95 15.70 -12.70
N THR A 114 37.85 15.68 -11.37
CA THR A 114 37.90 16.90 -10.55
C THR A 114 39.27 17.57 -10.63
N SER A 115 40.36 16.79 -10.69
CA SER A 115 41.70 17.34 -10.86
C SER A 115 41.86 18.12 -12.18
N TYR A 116 41.30 17.61 -13.29
CA TYR A 116 41.32 18.32 -14.57
C TYR A 116 40.48 19.59 -14.54
N ILE A 117 39.32 19.58 -13.91
CA ILE A 117 38.46 20.78 -13.78
C ILE A 117 39.14 21.86 -12.93
N LEU A 118 39.83 21.47 -11.85
CA LEU A 118 40.59 22.40 -11.01
C LEU A 118 41.82 22.96 -11.73
N ILE A 119 42.56 22.13 -12.47
CA ILE A 119 43.69 22.62 -13.28
C ILE A 119 43.20 23.57 -14.36
N ALA A 120 42.12 23.22 -15.07
CA ALA A 120 41.52 24.07 -16.10
C ALA A 120 41.03 25.41 -15.54
N SER A 121 40.38 25.41 -14.37
CA SER A 121 39.91 26.64 -13.73
C SER A 121 41.07 27.55 -13.31
N VAL A 122 42.15 26.98 -12.75
CA VAL A 122 43.36 27.74 -12.39
C VAL A 122 44.01 28.35 -13.64
N VAL A 123 44.12 27.61 -14.74
CA VAL A 123 44.66 28.12 -16.02
C VAL A 123 43.81 29.25 -16.57
N ILE A 124 42.48 29.09 -16.57
CA ILE A 124 41.55 30.15 -17.04
C ILE A 124 41.70 31.41 -16.19
N LEU A 125 41.75 31.28 -14.87
CA LEU A 125 41.93 32.42 -13.98
C LEU A 125 43.29 33.11 -14.17
N ALA A 126 44.35 32.34 -14.43
CA ALA A 126 45.66 32.89 -14.74
C ALA A 126 45.65 33.69 -16.06
N VAL A 127 44.99 33.17 -17.10
CA VAL A 127 44.84 33.86 -18.39
C VAL A 127 44.00 35.13 -18.23
N ILE A 128 42.88 35.08 -17.50
CA ILE A 128 42.05 36.25 -17.22
C ILE A 128 42.87 37.30 -16.45
N GLY A 129 43.60 36.87 -15.41
CA GLY A 129 44.48 37.76 -14.64
C GLY A 129 45.55 38.41 -15.51
N LEU A 130 46.16 37.65 -16.44
CA LEU A 130 47.12 38.17 -17.41
C LEU A 130 46.45 39.20 -18.33
N VAL A 131 45.30 38.89 -18.93
CA VAL A 131 44.58 39.81 -19.81
C VAL A 131 44.20 41.10 -19.08
N VAL A 132 43.71 41.00 -17.84
CA VAL A 132 43.39 42.16 -16.99
C VAL A 132 44.65 42.99 -16.70
N PHE A 133 45.79 42.34 -16.42
CA PHE A 133 47.06 43.04 -16.21
C PHE A 133 47.51 43.82 -17.45
N TRP A 134 47.45 43.20 -18.63
CA TRP A 134 47.78 43.86 -19.90
C TRP A 134 46.83 45.02 -20.21
N LEU A 135 45.52 44.83 -20.00
CA LEU A 135 44.53 45.90 -20.19
C LEU A 135 44.72 47.05 -19.20
N ARG A 136 45.12 46.76 -17.96
CA ARG A 136 45.45 47.79 -16.96
C ARG A 136 46.65 48.62 -17.41
N ASP A 137 47.69 47.97 -17.95
CA ASP A 137 48.91 48.66 -18.40
C ASP A 137 48.67 49.47 -19.68
N ALA A 138 47.85 48.94 -20.60
CA ALA A 138 47.38 49.68 -21.77
C ALA A 138 46.53 50.90 -21.38
N ASN A 139 45.64 50.78 -20.40
CA ASN A 139 44.87 51.91 -19.89
C ASN A 139 45.75 52.94 -19.15
N ALA A 140 46.79 52.51 -18.42
CA ALA A 140 47.74 53.42 -17.81
C ALA A 140 48.53 54.22 -18.87
N SER A 141 48.88 53.58 -19.99
CA SER A 141 49.56 54.23 -21.13
C SER A 141 48.63 55.16 -21.92
N ALA A 142 47.34 54.86 -21.99
CA ALA A 142 46.34 55.73 -22.62
C ALA A 142 46.09 57.01 -21.78
N ALA A 143 46.10 56.91 -20.45
CA ALA A 143 45.90 58.07 -19.58
C ALA A 143 47.01 59.12 -19.75
N THR A 144 48.28 58.70 -19.85
CA THR A 144 49.42 59.62 -20.00
C THR A 144 49.47 60.28 -21.37
N THR A 145 49.04 59.57 -22.44
CA THR A 145 48.92 60.17 -23.78
C THR A 145 47.78 61.19 -23.85
N LEU A 146 46.68 60.95 -23.15
CA LEU A 146 45.58 61.90 -23.06
C LEU A 146 45.98 63.17 -22.30
N GLU A 147 46.78 63.07 -21.23
CA GLU A 147 47.37 64.23 -20.55
C GLU A 147 48.36 65.00 -21.45
N ASN A 148 49.18 64.29 -22.22
CA ASN A 148 50.10 64.91 -23.17
C ASN A 148 49.35 65.63 -24.31
N VAL A 149 48.24 65.07 -24.81
CA VAL A 149 47.40 65.72 -25.83
C VAL A 149 46.54 66.84 -25.23
N ALA A 150 46.03 66.65 -24.00
CA ALA A 150 45.27 67.68 -23.30
C ALA A 150 46.12 68.90 -22.95
N SER A 151 47.41 68.71 -22.64
CA SER A 151 48.35 69.82 -22.43
C SER A 151 48.73 70.55 -23.73
N LEU A 152 48.52 69.95 -24.90
CA LEU A 152 48.69 70.55 -26.21
C LEU A 152 47.41 71.23 -26.75
N ALA A 153 46.25 70.96 -26.16
CA ALA A 153 44.97 71.52 -26.60
C ALA A 153 44.76 72.93 -26.00
N PRO A 154 44.56 73.99 -26.82
CA PRO A 154 44.22 75.31 -26.30
C PRO A 154 42.85 75.27 -25.60
N ASP A 155 42.74 75.86 -24.41
CA ASP A 155 41.51 75.89 -23.57
C ASP A 155 40.24 76.33 -24.34
N GLU A 156 40.41 77.16 -25.36
CA GLU A 156 39.35 77.62 -26.26
C GLU A 156 38.66 76.47 -27.03
N MET A 157 39.42 75.46 -27.46
CA MET A 157 38.88 74.36 -28.27
C MET A 157 38.09 73.35 -27.43
N MET A 158 38.54 73.08 -26.20
CA MET A 158 37.81 72.26 -25.22
C MET A 158 36.48 72.91 -24.83
N ARG A 159 36.46 74.23 -24.63
CA ARG A 159 35.22 74.98 -24.36
C ARG A 159 34.25 74.91 -25.53
N ALA A 160 34.73 75.07 -26.76
CA ALA A 160 33.89 75.00 -27.96
C ALA A 160 33.26 73.61 -28.16
N LEU A 161 34.02 72.53 -27.96
CA LEU A 161 33.48 71.17 -28.08
C LEU A 161 32.51 70.81 -26.96
N LEU A 162 32.75 71.30 -25.74
CA LEU A 162 31.87 71.03 -24.60
C LEU A 162 30.51 71.71 -24.78
N VAL A 163 30.50 72.98 -25.24
CA VAL A 163 29.28 73.71 -25.61
C VAL A 163 28.55 73.01 -26.77
N ALA A 164 29.27 72.54 -27.79
CA ALA A 164 28.68 71.81 -28.91
C ALA A 164 28.07 70.46 -28.49
N SER A 165 28.69 69.72 -27.56
CA SER A 165 28.18 68.41 -27.11
C SER A 165 26.94 68.52 -26.22
N ILE A 166 26.82 69.59 -25.43
CA ILE A 166 25.62 69.87 -24.62
C ILE A 166 24.46 70.28 -25.53
N ALA A 167 24.73 71.03 -26.59
CA ALA A 167 23.71 71.48 -27.54
C ALA A 167 23.11 70.32 -28.38
N ASN A 168 23.83 69.23 -28.58
CA ASN A 168 23.43 68.11 -29.45
C ASN A 168 22.83 66.88 -28.73
N ARG A 169 22.49 66.97 -27.43
CA ARG A 169 21.82 65.86 -26.73
C ARG A 169 20.29 65.97 -26.85
N GLU A 170 19.70 65.12 -27.70
CA GLU A 170 18.25 64.85 -27.66
C GLU A 170 17.86 64.09 -26.37
N PRO A 171 16.67 64.34 -25.79
CA PRO A 171 16.24 63.71 -24.54
C PRO A 171 15.87 62.23 -24.76
N ILE A 172 16.63 61.33 -24.11
CA ILE A 172 16.37 59.89 -24.09
C ILE A 172 15.18 59.61 -23.15
N ASN A 173 14.02 59.26 -23.72
CA ASN A 173 12.89 58.69 -22.97
C ASN A 173 13.12 57.18 -22.78
N VAL A 174 13.42 56.77 -21.55
CA VAL A 174 13.54 55.35 -21.17
C VAL A 174 12.16 54.83 -20.77
N LEU A 175 11.52 54.07 -21.66
CA LEU A 175 10.31 53.30 -21.34
C LEU A 175 10.70 51.99 -20.66
N VAL A 176 10.37 51.86 -19.38
CA VAL A 176 10.47 50.59 -18.63
C VAL A 176 9.37 49.64 -19.14
N SER A 177 9.78 48.54 -19.76
CA SER A 177 8.89 47.49 -20.26
C SER A 177 8.45 46.57 -19.12
N GLU A 178 7.26 46.78 -18.58
CA GLU A 178 6.62 45.85 -17.64
C GLU A 178 6.01 44.64 -18.40
N LYS A 179 6.19 43.45 -17.82
CA LYS A 179 5.83 42.13 -18.38
C LYS A 179 4.29 41.99 -18.53
N PRO A 180 3.74 41.63 -19.72
CA PRO A 180 2.29 41.57 -19.91
C PRO A 180 1.65 40.34 -19.25
N ALA A 181 0.63 40.57 -18.42
CA ALA A 181 -0.30 39.55 -17.95
C ALA A 181 -1.32 39.22 -19.07
N ALA A 182 -1.52 37.93 -19.34
CA ALA A 182 -2.50 37.42 -20.30
C ALA A 182 -3.90 37.27 -19.65
N PRO A 183 -4.99 37.29 -20.46
CA PRO A 183 -6.34 37.63 -20.03
C PRO A 183 -7.08 36.46 -19.37
N ALA A 184 -7.85 36.77 -18.32
CA ALA A 184 -8.75 35.84 -17.66
C ALA A 184 -9.96 35.48 -18.55
N LEU A 185 -10.15 34.18 -18.78
CA LEU A 185 -11.40 33.57 -19.29
C LEU A 185 -12.30 33.17 -18.11
N PRO A 186 -13.63 33.07 -18.32
CA PRO A 186 -14.62 33.14 -17.25
C PRO A 186 -14.70 31.87 -16.41
N ALA A 187 -15.04 32.08 -15.13
CA ALA A 187 -15.16 31.04 -14.10
C ALA A 187 -16.21 29.97 -14.44
N PRO A 188 -15.92 28.67 -14.23
CA PRO A 188 -16.93 27.63 -14.19
C PRO A 188 -17.70 27.64 -12.84
N PRO A 189 -18.92 27.08 -12.80
CA PRO A 189 -19.85 27.28 -11.70
C PRO A 189 -19.43 26.55 -10.43
N ASN A 190 -19.54 27.31 -9.33
CA ASN A 190 -19.59 26.93 -7.93
C ASN A 190 -19.87 25.43 -7.66
N ARG A 191 -18.95 24.72 -7.00
CA ARG A 191 -19.25 23.48 -6.25
C ARG A 191 -18.25 23.26 -5.10
N PRO A 192 -18.68 22.65 -3.99
CA PRO A 192 -18.22 22.96 -2.65
C PRO A 192 -16.81 22.45 -2.35
N ALA A 193 -15.94 23.34 -1.85
CA ALA A 193 -14.72 22.96 -1.16
C ALA A 193 -15.11 22.14 0.08
N LEU A 194 -14.64 20.89 0.15
CA LEU A 194 -14.86 20.08 1.34
C LEU A 194 -14.03 20.64 2.52
N PRO A 195 -14.55 20.64 3.76
CA PRO A 195 -13.95 21.41 4.86
C PRO A 195 -12.63 20.86 5.45
N ASN A 196 -11.98 19.86 4.83
CA ASN A 196 -11.00 19.01 5.52
C ASN A 196 -9.61 18.90 4.86
N GLY A 197 -9.28 19.75 3.88
CA GLY A 197 -8.01 19.63 3.13
C GLY A 197 -8.02 18.52 2.08
N ASP A 198 -9.21 18.06 1.70
CA ASP A 198 -9.42 17.09 0.62
C ASP A 198 -9.53 17.83 -0.72
N SER A 199 -8.80 17.36 -1.73
CA SER A 199 -8.85 17.87 -3.09
C SER A 199 -9.78 17.00 -3.94
N ALA A 200 -10.61 17.64 -4.76
CA ALA A 200 -11.39 16.95 -5.78
C ALA A 200 -10.62 16.91 -7.10
N GLY A 201 -10.79 15.85 -7.87
CA GLY A 201 -10.20 15.72 -9.20
C GLY A 201 -10.91 14.68 -10.05
N GLU A 202 -10.53 14.61 -11.32
CA GLU A 202 -11.06 13.64 -12.28
C GLU A 202 -9.99 12.62 -12.65
N VAL A 203 -10.33 11.34 -12.69
CA VAL A 203 -9.43 10.27 -13.15
C VAL A 203 -9.30 10.35 -14.66
N VAL A 204 -8.20 10.92 -15.16
CA VAL A 204 -7.97 11.10 -16.60
C VAL A 204 -7.52 9.82 -17.26
N LEU A 205 -6.78 8.97 -16.54
CA LEU A 205 -6.25 7.72 -17.08
C LEU A 205 -6.11 6.68 -15.97
N TYR A 206 -6.63 5.48 -16.19
CA TYR A 206 -6.53 4.37 -15.25
C TYR A 206 -6.12 3.09 -15.99
N PHE A 207 -5.02 2.49 -15.55
CA PHE A 207 -4.53 1.21 -16.07
C PHE A 207 -4.90 0.09 -15.09
N ALA A 208 -6.06 -0.53 -15.29
CA ALA A 208 -6.55 -1.61 -14.43
C ALA A 208 -5.56 -2.79 -14.31
N GLU A 209 -4.89 -3.16 -15.41
CA GLU A 209 -3.91 -4.26 -15.43
C GLU A 209 -2.67 -3.99 -14.58
N LYS A 210 -2.26 -2.73 -14.47
CA LYS A 210 -1.04 -2.31 -13.74
C LYS A 210 -1.34 -1.65 -12.39
N GLY A 211 -2.62 -1.47 -12.05
CA GLY A 211 -3.06 -0.95 -10.76
C GLY A 211 -2.67 0.50 -10.45
N HIS A 212 -2.44 1.35 -11.45
CA HIS A 212 -2.11 2.76 -11.23
C HIS A 212 -2.85 3.69 -12.20
N GLY A 213 -2.94 4.97 -11.84
CA GLY A 213 -3.60 5.97 -12.67
C GLY A 213 -3.17 7.40 -12.35
N PHE A 214 -3.77 8.34 -13.08
CA PHE A 214 -3.55 9.77 -12.93
C PHE A 214 -4.87 10.50 -12.68
N ILE A 215 -4.85 11.38 -11.67
CA ILE A 215 -5.95 12.27 -11.32
C ILE A 215 -5.54 13.68 -11.73
N ARG A 216 -6.44 14.40 -12.42
CA ARG A 216 -6.34 15.83 -12.65
C ARG A 216 -7.07 16.55 -11.52
N PRO A 217 -6.36 17.24 -10.60
CA PRO A 217 -6.99 18.01 -9.53
C PRO A 217 -7.75 19.20 -10.11
N ASP A 218 -8.83 19.59 -9.45
CA ASP A 218 -9.52 20.84 -9.76
C ASP A 218 -8.68 22.04 -9.31
N GLY A 219 -8.27 22.89 -10.26
CA GLY A 219 -7.56 24.15 -9.97
C GLY A 219 -6.03 24.08 -10.04
N GLU A 220 -5.45 22.91 -10.30
CA GLU A 220 -4.01 22.76 -10.56
C GLU A 220 -3.74 22.15 -11.93
N PRO A 221 -2.72 22.62 -12.67
CA PRO A 221 -2.33 22.03 -13.95
C PRO A 221 -1.63 20.68 -13.81
N ASP A 222 -1.10 20.36 -12.62
CA ASP A 222 -0.26 19.19 -12.39
C ASP A 222 -1.10 17.93 -12.15
N MET A 223 -0.71 16.83 -12.82
CA MET A 223 -1.36 15.53 -12.67
C MET A 223 -0.81 14.80 -11.44
N VAL A 224 -1.70 14.24 -10.63
CA VAL A 224 -1.36 13.47 -9.43
C VAL A 224 -1.41 11.98 -9.76
N TRP A 225 -0.30 11.28 -9.52
CA TRP A 225 -0.23 9.82 -9.66
C TRP A 225 -0.80 9.11 -8.43
N PHE A 226 -1.53 8.01 -8.64
CA PHE A 226 -2.04 7.17 -7.55
C PHE A 226 -1.90 5.67 -7.85
N HIS A 227 -1.79 4.86 -6.79
CA HIS A 227 -1.84 3.40 -6.85
C HIS A 227 -3.20 2.88 -6.37
N VAL A 228 -3.67 1.75 -6.90
CA VAL A 228 -4.93 1.10 -6.50
C VAL A 228 -4.95 0.70 -5.01
N SER A 229 -3.76 0.53 -4.42
CA SER A 229 -3.59 0.26 -2.99
C SER A 229 -4.01 1.44 -2.12
N ASP A 230 -3.95 2.66 -2.64
CA ASP A 230 -4.34 3.89 -1.95
C ASP A 230 -5.83 4.18 -2.08
N VAL A 231 -6.54 3.37 -2.87
CA VAL A 231 -8.00 3.40 -3.01
C VAL A 231 -8.63 2.52 -1.94
N LEU A 232 -9.64 3.09 -1.26
CA LEU A 232 -10.49 2.37 -0.32
C LEU A 232 -11.09 1.12 -0.98
N SER A 233 -11.01 -0.03 -0.32
CA SER A 233 -11.39 -1.33 -0.88
C SER A 233 -12.83 -1.40 -1.40
N ALA A 234 -13.74 -0.59 -0.86
CA ALA A 234 -15.13 -0.51 -1.28
C ALA A 234 -15.32 0.16 -2.67
N ASP A 235 -14.40 1.07 -3.04
CA ASP A 235 -14.54 1.92 -4.23
C ASP A 235 -13.69 1.43 -5.41
N ARG A 236 -12.89 0.37 -5.23
CA ARG A 236 -12.01 -0.21 -6.26
C ARG A 236 -12.77 -0.70 -7.49
N ALA A 237 -13.99 -1.20 -7.31
CA ALA A 237 -14.83 -1.69 -8.40
C ALA A 237 -15.50 -0.56 -9.22
N ALA A 238 -15.56 0.65 -8.67
CA ALA A 238 -16.19 1.81 -9.30
C ALA A 238 -15.19 2.77 -9.98
N LEU A 239 -13.90 2.41 -10.02
CA LEU A 239 -12.86 3.21 -10.65
C LEU A 239 -12.86 3.03 -12.18
N CYS A 240 -13.38 4.04 -12.85
CA CYS A 240 -13.35 4.16 -14.30
C CYS A 240 -12.74 5.52 -14.69
N GLN A 241 -12.21 5.59 -15.92
CA GLN A 241 -11.79 6.85 -16.52
C GLN A 241 -12.98 7.83 -16.58
N GLY A 242 -12.74 9.10 -16.23
CA GLY A 242 -13.76 10.15 -16.22
C GLY A 242 -14.57 10.28 -14.93
N ILE A 243 -14.27 9.50 -13.90
CA ILE A 243 -14.96 9.60 -12.60
C ILE A 243 -14.33 10.67 -11.72
N ARG A 244 -15.19 11.40 -11.01
CA ARG A 244 -14.83 12.37 -9.97
C ARG A 244 -14.41 11.64 -8.70
N VAL A 245 -13.22 11.96 -8.21
CA VAL A 245 -12.66 11.39 -6.98
C VAL A 245 -12.29 12.50 -6.01
N VAL A 246 -12.38 12.19 -4.72
CA VAL A 246 -11.91 13.06 -3.64
C VAL A 246 -10.73 12.36 -2.98
N PHE A 247 -9.60 13.05 -2.95
CA PHE A 247 -8.34 12.52 -2.46
C PHE A 247 -7.61 13.57 -1.60
N ARG A 248 -6.78 13.10 -0.68
CA ARG A 248 -5.92 13.97 0.13
C ARG A 248 -4.46 13.63 -0.12
N ARG A 249 -3.66 14.65 -0.45
CA ARG A 249 -2.22 14.49 -0.67
C ARG A 249 -1.53 14.04 0.63
N GLY A 250 -0.72 12.99 0.54
CA GLY A 250 0.04 12.45 1.69
C GLY A 250 -0.69 11.35 2.49
N THR A 251 -1.94 11.01 2.15
CA THR A 251 -2.68 9.91 2.79
C THR A 251 -3.10 8.85 1.78
N LYS A 252 -3.05 7.57 2.18
CA LYS A 252 -3.48 6.41 1.38
C LYS A 252 -5.00 6.24 1.36
N ALA A 253 -5.71 7.30 1.00
CA ALA A 253 -7.17 7.30 0.98
C ALA A 253 -7.69 8.14 -0.18
N VAL A 254 -8.02 7.44 -1.27
CA VAL A 254 -8.81 7.97 -2.40
C VAL A 254 -10.21 7.40 -2.29
N SER A 255 -11.21 8.28 -2.26
CA SER A 255 -12.64 7.93 -2.25
C SER A 255 -13.31 8.33 -3.55
N VAL A 256 -14.18 7.46 -4.06
CA VAL A 256 -14.89 7.71 -5.32
C VAL A 256 -16.25 8.31 -4.99
N ARG A 257 -16.58 9.47 -5.56
CA ARG A 257 -17.92 10.06 -5.44
C ARG A 257 -18.63 9.96 -6.78
N CYS A 258 -19.50 8.96 -6.92
CA CYS A 258 -20.42 8.90 -8.04
C CYS A 258 -21.35 10.13 -7.98
N SER A 259 -21.30 10.99 -9.01
CA SER A 259 -22.34 12.00 -9.20
C SER A 259 -23.58 11.27 -9.70
N GLY A 260 -24.58 11.12 -8.84
CA GLY A 260 -25.94 10.76 -9.23
C GLY A 260 -26.63 11.93 -9.91
#